data_AF-K3XQH5-F1
#
_entry.id   AF-K3XQH5-F1
#
_cell.length_a   1.000
_cell.length_b   1.000
_cell.length_c   1.000
_cell.angle_alpha   90.00
_cell.angle_beta   90.00
_cell.angle_gamma   90.00
#
_symmetry.space_group_name_H-M   'P 1'
#
loop_
_entity.id
_entity.type
_entity.pdbx_description
1 polymer ?
#
loop_
_entity_poly.entity_id
_entity_poly.type
_entity_poly.pdbx_seq_one_letter_code
_entity_poly.pdbx_strand_id
1 'polypeptide(L)'
;MTVVMSATGFFEAEMSSDSFQLLGMAEMVMIPAIFAHRSKHGTPTFSILCSATGVVILSFMSFQEIIEFLINFLYGLRMLVMFAAFIKLHAKNPDLPRPYRIPVGTAGAAAMCVPPVALITTAGAFLVPVPPPPDSSHGSTTVPEDAADIEDVRAGLLADETADEGGSKVE
;
A
#
# COMPACT_ATOMS: atom_id res chain seq x y z
N MET A 1 -9.05 -26.09 3.41
CA MET A 1 -10.49 -25.79 3.25
C MET A 1 -10.92 -24.58 4.07
N THR A 2 -10.57 -24.48 5.36
CA THR A 2 -10.91 -23.34 6.24
C THR A 2 -10.40 -21.99 5.73
N VAL A 3 -9.13 -21.89 5.31
CA VAL A 3 -8.55 -20.64 4.79
C VAL A 3 -9.25 -20.11 3.54
N VAL A 4 -9.68 -21.01 2.65
CA VAL A 4 -10.42 -20.63 1.43
C VAL A 4 -11.81 -20.11 1.80
N MET A 5 -12.52 -20.79 2.71
CA MET A 5 -13.83 -20.32 3.17
C MET A 5 -13.75 -18.95 3.85
N SER A 6 -12.73 -18.72 4.68
CA SER A 6 -12.54 -17.41 5.34
C SER A 6 -12.20 -16.30 4.34
N ALA A 7 -11.32 -16.57 3.37
CA ALA A 7 -10.93 -15.58 2.36
C ALA A 7 -12.10 -15.20 1.46
N THR A 8 -12.89 -16.18 1.01
CA THR A 8 -14.10 -15.92 0.21
C THR A 8 -15.13 -15.14 1.01
N GLY A 9 -15.35 -15.49 2.28
CA GLY A 9 -16.29 -14.78 3.15
C GLY A 9 -15.88 -13.32 3.42
N PHE A 10 -14.58 -13.06 3.60
CA PHE A 10 -14.08 -11.69 3.77
C PHE A 10 -14.30 -10.84 2.52
N PHE A 11 -13.98 -11.39 1.34
CA PHE A 11 -14.17 -10.69 0.07
C PHE A 11 -15.64 -10.35 -0.21
N GLU A 12 -16.54 -11.30 0.00
CA GLU A 12 -17.98 -11.07 -0.21
C GLU A 12 -18.56 -10.02 0.75
N ALA A 13 -18.14 -10.05 2.02
CA ALA A 13 -18.56 -9.08 3.02
C ALA A 13 -18.10 -7.65 2.67
N GLU A 14 -16.86 -7.49 2.20
CA GLU A 14 -16.32 -6.19 1.79
C GLU A 14 -17.07 -5.62 0.59
N MET A 15 -17.19 -6.42 -0.47
CA MET A 15 -17.86 -6.03 -1.72
C MET A 15 -19.32 -5.64 -1.50
N SER A 16 -20.00 -6.32 -0.56
CA SER A 16 -21.35 -5.99 -0.13
C SER A 16 -21.41 -4.61 0.56
N SER A 17 -20.54 -4.37 1.54
CA SER A 17 -20.45 -3.09 2.27
C SER A 17 -20.27 -1.90 1.32
N ASP A 18 -19.31 -1.99 0.40
CA ASP A 18 -18.99 -0.88 -0.50
C ASP A 18 -20.14 -0.56 -1.46
N SER A 19 -20.81 -1.61 -1.96
CA SER A 19 -21.96 -1.47 -2.85
C SER A 19 -23.14 -0.79 -2.15
N PHE A 20 -23.38 -1.11 -0.87
CA PHE A 20 -24.44 -0.48 -0.07
C PHE A 20 -24.09 0.94 0.38
N GLN A 21 -22.82 1.22 0.68
CA GLN A 21 -22.37 2.58 0.98
C GLN A 21 -22.56 3.50 -0.24
N LEU A 22 -22.19 3.02 -1.43
CA LEU A 22 -22.41 3.74 -2.68
C LEU A 22 -23.92 3.95 -2.94
N LEU A 23 -24.74 2.93 -2.75
CA LEU A 23 -26.19 3.08 -2.87
C LEU A 23 -26.74 4.13 -1.89
N GLY A 24 -26.33 4.10 -0.62
CA GLY A 24 -26.80 5.06 0.39
C GLY A 24 -26.39 6.50 0.05
N MET A 25 -25.20 6.70 -0.51
CA MET A 25 -24.77 8.01 -1.02
C MET A 25 -25.60 8.47 -2.23
N ALA A 26 -26.03 7.54 -3.10
CA ALA A 26 -26.87 7.84 -4.25
C ALA A 26 -28.32 8.17 -3.85
N GLU A 27 -28.87 7.49 -2.83
CA GLU A 27 -30.19 7.80 -2.26
C GLU A 27 -30.22 9.19 -1.60
N MET A 28 -29.09 9.65 -1.04
CA MET A 28 -28.93 11.01 -0.51
C MET A 28 -28.63 12.08 -1.59
N VAL A 29 -28.71 11.74 -2.88
CA VAL A 29 -28.45 12.64 -4.02
C VAL A 29 -27.05 13.28 -3.96
N MET A 30 -26.06 12.58 -3.40
CA MET A 30 -24.66 13.04 -3.37
C MET A 30 -23.84 12.58 -4.57
N ILE A 31 -24.35 11.60 -5.33
CA ILE A 31 -23.74 11.00 -6.52
C ILE A 31 -24.84 10.66 -7.55
N PRO A 32 -24.53 10.52 -8.85
CA PRO A 32 -25.54 10.45 -9.91
C PRO A 32 -26.58 9.35 -9.68
N ALA A 33 -27.86 9.70 -9.89
CA ALA A 33 -29.04 8.88 -9.61
C ALA A 33 -29.07 7.52 -10.34
N ILE A 34 -28.19 7.31 -11.31
CA ILE A 34 -28.00 6.04 -12.02
C ILE A 34 -27.59 4.92 -11.04
N PHE A 35 -26.84 5.26 -9.98
CA PHE A 35 -26.46 4.31 -8.92
C PHE A 35 -27.60 4.01 -7.92
N ALA A 36 -28.65 4.84 -7.87
CA ALA A 36 -29.81 4.61 -7.03
C ALA A 36 -30.88 3.71 -7.70
N HIS A 37 -30.64 3.28 -8.95
CA HIS A 37 -31.60 2.45 -9.68
C HIS A 37 -31.65 1.03 -9.09
N ARG A 38 -32.72 0.76 -8.33
CA ARG A 38 -33.02 -0.55 -7.73
C ARG A 38 -33.62 -1.50 -8.78
N SER A 39 -33.16 -2.76 -8.78
CA SER A 39 -33.80 -3.84 -9.56
C SER A 39 -35.07 -4.37 -8.85
N LYS A 40 -35.82 -5.24 -9.53
CA LYS A 40 -37.08 -5.85 -9.07
C LYS A 40 -36.98 -6.61 -7.74
N HIS A 41 -35.75 -7.00 -7.32
CA HIS A 41 -35.45 -7.64 -6.04
C HIS A 41 -34.82 -6.69 -5.01
N GLY A 42 -34.84 -5.38 -5.25
CA GLY A 42 -34.29 -4.37 -4.33
C GLY A 42 -32.76 -4.29 -4.28
N THR A 43 -32.04 -5.09 -5.06
CA THR A 43 -30.57 -5.05 -5.12
C THR A 43 -30.08 -3.95 -6.09
N PRO A 44 -29.12 -3.09 -5.67
CA PRO A 44 -28.53 -2.06 -6.51
C PRO A 44 -27.55 -2.68 -7.51
N THR A 45 -28.05 -3.04 -8.69
CA THR A 45 -27.27 -3.81 -9.68
C THR A 45 -26.09 -3.00 -10.22
N PHE A 46 -26.25 -1.69 -10.40
CA PHE A 46 -25.19 -0.80 -10.86
C PHE A 46 -24.07 -0.61 -9.84
N SER A 47 -24.38 -0.49 -8.54
CA SER A 47 -23.36 -0.33 -7.49
C SER A 47 -22.51 -1.59 -7.33
N ILE A 48 -23.14 -2.76 -7.38
CA ILE A 48 -22.44 -4.06 -7.34
C ILE A 48 -21.57 -4.25 -8.58
N LEU A 49 -22.09 -3.91 -9.76
CA LEU A 49 -21.32 -4.02 -10.99
C LEU A 49 -20.11 -3.07 -10.97
N CYS A 50 -20.28 -1.86 -10.43
CA CYS A 50 -19.21 -0.88 -10.31
C CYS A 50 -18.10 -1.35 -9.36
N SER A 51 -18.43 -1.84 -8.16
CA SER A 51 -17.42 -2.38 -7.23
C SER A 51 -16.72 -3.61 -7.83
N ALA A 52 -17.46 -4.52 -8.46
CA ALA A 52 -16.89 -5.70 -9.14
C ALA A 52 -15.95 -5.32 -10.28
N THR A 53 -16.33 -4.31 -11.08
CA THR A 53 -15.47 -3.80 -12.17
C THR A 53 -14.19 -3.19 -11.60
N GLY A 54 -14.27 -2.47 -10.48
CA GLY A 54 -13.11 -1.94 -9.78
C GLY A 54 -12.10 -3.03 -9.39
N VAL A 55 -12.57 -4.11 -8.75
CA VAL A 55 -11.70 -5.25 -8.37
C VAL A 55 -11.09 -5.93 -9.59
N VAL A 56 -11.84 -6.10 -10.67
CA VAL A 56 -11.33 -6.71 -11.92
C VAL A 56 -10.26 -5.83 -12.56
N ILE A 57 -10.47 -4.51 -12.61
CA ILE A 57 -9.46 -3.57 -13.13
C ILE A 57 -8.18 -3.63 -12.27
N LEU A 58 -8.33 -3.64 -10.95
CA LEU A 58 -7.21 -3.73 -10.01
C LEU A 58 -6.43 -5.05 -10.16
N SER A 59 -7.10 -6.13 -10.57
CA SER A 59 -6.47 -7.44 -10.78
C SER A 59 -5.47 -7.46 -11.94
N PHE A 60 -5.47 -6.46 -12.83
CA PHE A 60 -4.47 -6.35 -13.92
C PHE A 60 -3.14 -5.72 -13.47
N MET A 61 -3.07 -5.15 -12.26
CA MET A 61 -1.87 -4.49 -11.72
C MET A 61 -1.03 -5.45 -10.85
N SER A 62 0.25 -5.16 -10.65
CA SER A 62 1.12 -6.02 -9.82
C SER A 62 0.76 -5.95 -8.34
N PHE A 63 0.94 -7.05 -7.60
CA PHE A 63 0.58 -7.15 -6.18
C PHE A 63 1.22 -6.08 -5.29
N GLN A 64 2.49 -5.73 -5.55
CA GLN A 64 3.20 -4.70 -4.80
C GLN A 64 2.60 -3.32 -5.03
N GLU A 65 2.30 -2.98 -6.28
CA GLU A 65 1.69 -1.70 -6.64
C GLU A 65 0.29 -1.56 -6.02
N ILE A 66 -0.49 -2.64 -5.97
CA ILE A 66 -1.81 -2.66 -5.35
C ILE A 66 -1.71 -2.35 -3.86
N ILE A 67 -0.80 -3.00 -3.14
CA ILE A 67 -0.64 -2.77 -1.69
C ILE A 67 -0.23 -1.33 -1.42
N GLU A 68 0.73 -0.81 -2.17
CA GLU A 68 1.27 0.51 -1.92
C GLU A 68 0.28 1.63 -2.26
N PHE A 69 -0.28 1.59 -3.47
CA PHE A 69 -1.19 2.62 -3.95
C PHE A 69 -2.59 2.53 -3.31
N LEU A 70 -3.16 1.33 -3.21
CA LEU A 70 -4.53 1.13 -2.74
C LEU A 70 -4.60 1.01 -1.22
N ILE A 71 -3.83 0.09 -0.63
CA ILE A 71 -3.97 -0.24 0.79
C ILE A 71 -3.32 0.83 1.66
N ASN A 72 -2.19 1.39 1.23
CA ASN A 72 -1.46 2.36 2.04
C ASN A 72 -1.88 3.81 1.70
N PHE A 73 -1.71 4.23 0.45
CA PHE A 73 -1.96 5.62 0.06
C PHE A 73 -3.45 6.00 0.08
N LEU A 74 -4.31 5.24 -0.60
CA LEU A 74 -5.76 5.56 -0.64
C LEU A 74 -6.44 5.41 0.72
N TYR A 75 -6.04 4.44 1.55
CA TYR A 75 -6.55 4.32 2.92
C TYR A 75 -6.15 5.51 3.79
N GLY A 76 -4.90 5.96 3.67
CA GLY A 76 -4.44 7.19 4.32
C GLY A 76 -5.22 8.42 3.87
N LEU A 77 -5.38 8.58 2.55
CA LEU A 77 -6.16 9.68 1.98
C LEU A 77 -7.61 9.69 2.50
N ARG A 78 -8.26 8.53 2.57
CA ARG A 78 -9.61 8.39 3.14
C ARG A 78 -9.67 8.93 4.57
N MET A 79 -8.67 8.63 5.39
CA MET A 79 -8.59 9.17 6.75
C MET A 79 -8.46 10.71 6.73
N LEU A 80 -7.60 11.28 5.90
CA LEU A 80 -7.46 12.74 5.79
C LEU A 80 -8.77 13.43 5.40
N VAL A 81 -9.48 12.88 4.41
CA VAL A 81 -10.79 13.39 3.98
C VAL A 81 -11.81 13.30 5.11
N MET A 82 -11.80 12.20 5.89
CA MET A 82 -12.66 12.04 7.06
C MET A 82 -12.41 13.13 8.11
N PHE A 83 -11.15 13.41 8.42
CA PHE A 83 -10.79 14.48 9.37
C PHE A 83 -11.14 15.87 8.82
N ALA A 84 -10.89 16.13 7.54
CA ALA A 84 -11.28 17.38 6.90
C ALA A 84 -12.80 17.59 6.93
N ALA A 85 -13.58 16.55 6.64
CA ALA A 85 -15.03 16.57 6.73
C ALA A 85 -15.51 16.81 8.16
N PHE A 86 -14.87 16.18 9.15
CA PHE A 86 -15.15 16.38 10.56
C PHE A 86 -14.91 17.83 11.00
N ILE A 87 -13.75 18.41 10.66
CA ILE A 87 -13.41 19.80 10.97
C ILE A 87 -14.39 20.76 10.28
N LYS A 88 -14.68 20.53 9.00
CA LYS A 88 -15.65 21.33 8.23
C LYS A 88 -17.04 21.27 8.86
N LEU A 89 -17.48 20.10 9.32
CA LEU A 89 -18.79 19.93 9.96
C LEU A 89 -18.84 20.62 11.33
N HIS A 90 -17.75 20.56 12.11
CA HIS A 90 -17.63 21.25 13.39
C HIS A 90 -17.64 22.78 13.24
N ALA A 91 -16.99 23.31 12.21
CA ALA A 91 -16.96 24.74 11.91
C ALA A 91 -18.31 25.26 11.35
N LYS A 92 -18.97 24.47 10.49
CA LYS A 92 -20.17 24.93 9.77
C LYS A 92 -21.45 24.80 10.58
N ASN A 93 -21.59 23.79 11.45
CA ASN A 93 -22.80 23.59 12.24
C ASN A 93 -22.49 23.16 13.69
N PRO A 94 -22.07 24.09 14.56
CA PRO A 94 -21.73 23.81 15.96
C PRO A 94 -22.94 23.47 16.86
N ASP A 95 -24.16 23.84 16.45
CA ASP A 95 -25.38 23.78 17.27
C ASP A 95 -26.30 22.56 16.99
N LEU A 96 -25.85 21.56 16.25
CA LEU A 96 -26.66 20.34 16.08
C LEU A 96 -26.80 19.58 17.41
N PRO A 97 -28.01 19.09 17.76
CA PRO A 97 -28.20 18.20 18.92
C PRO A 97 -27.48 16.88 18.67
N ARG A 98 -26.23 16.76 19.17
CA ARG A 98 -25.42 15.54 19.09
C ARG A 98 -25.58 14.71 20.37
N PRO A 99 -26.09 13.46 20.30
CA PRO A 99 -26.18 12.54 21.45
C PRO A 99 -24.82 12.19 22.08
N TYR A 100 -23.74 12.33 21.33
CA TYR A 100 -22.37 12.16 21.81
C TYR A 100 -21.56 13.43 21.49
N ARG A 101 -21.30 14.25 22.52
CA ARG A 101 -20.44 15.44 22.43
C ARG A 101 -19.03 15.05 22.85
N ILE A 102 -18.09 15.18 21.92
CA ILE A 102 -16.67 14.91 22.19
C ILE A 102 -16.12 16.16 22.88
N PRO A 103 -15.60 16.09 24.12
CA PRO A 103 -15.16 17.25 24.91
C PRO A 103 -13.84 17.88 24.41
N VAL A 104 -13.30 17.39 23.30
CA VAL A 104 -12.07 17.90 22.72
C VAL A 104 -12.40 19.04 21.76
N GLY A 105 -11.96 20.26 22.08
CA GLY A 105 -12.09 21.41 21.18
C GLY A 105 -11.32 21.20 19.87
N THR A 106 -11.27 22.23 19.02
CA THR A 106 -10.54 22.20 17.74
C THR A 106 -9.09 21.72 17.87
N ALA A 107 -8.44 21.97 19.02
CA ALA A 107 -7.10 21.50 19.33
C ALA A 107 -6.99 19.97 19.46
N GLY A 108 -7.96 19.28 20.08
CA GLY A 108 -7.92 17.81 20.20
C GLY A 108 -8.38 17.11 18.92
N ALA A 109 -9.22 17.75 18.12
CA ALA A 109 -9.51 17.31 16.75
C ALA A 109 -8.26 17.39 15.85
N ALA A 110 -7.45 18.45 15.99
CA ALA A 110 -6.17 18.58 15.31
C ALA A 110 -5.14 17.55 15.80
N ALA A 111 -5.05 17.32 17.12
CA ALA A 111 -4.17 16.30 17.69
C ALA A 111 -4.50 14.87 17.22
N MET A 112 -5.79 14.55 17.06
CA MET A 112 -6.25 13.27 16.49
C MET A 112 -5.89 13.10 15.00
N CYS A 113 -5.58 14.18 14.30
CA CYS A 113 -5.14 14.14 12.90
C CYS A 113 -3.62 13.88 12.78
N VAL A 114 -2.85 13.97 13.87
CA VAL A 114 -1.39 13.75 13.85
C VAL A 114 -1.01 12.32 13.49
N PRO A 115 -1.61 11.25 14.10
CA PRO A 115 -1.27 9.88 13.74
C PRO A 115 -1.49 9.53 12.25
N PRO A 116 -2.64 9.84 11.61
CA PRO A 116 -2.86 9.52 10.21
C PRO A 116 -1.98 10.35 9.27
N VAL A 117 -1.71 11.63 9.56
CA VAL A 117 -0.80 12.45 8.75
C VAL A 117 0.63 11.93 8.86
N ALA A 118 1.08 11.57 10.06
CA ALA A 118 2.41 11.04 10.30
C ALA A 118 2.65 9.70 9.57
N LEU A 119 1.65 8.81 9.55
CA LEU A 119 1.74 7.53 8.84
C LEU A 119 1.83 7.70 7.32
N ILE A 120 1.13 8.68 6.76
CA ILE A 120 1.17 8.96 5.31
C ILE A 120 2.51 9.62 4.93
N THR A 121 3.02 10.55 5.74
CA THR A 121 4.31 11.19 5.46
C THR A 121 5.48 10.24 5.64
N THR A 122 5.47 9.33 6.63
CA THR A 122 6.53 8.33 6.75
C THR A 122 6.47 7.28 5.65
N ALA A 123 5.27 6.86 5.24
CA ALA A 123 5.10 5.96 4.10
C ALA A 123 5.61 6.58 2.78
N GLY A 124 5.23 7.84 2.50
CA GLY A 124 5.71 8.55 1.31
C GLY A 124 7.19 8.93 1.37
N ALA A 125 7.72 9.23 2.56
CA ALA A 125 9.13 9.56 2.75
C ALA A 125 10.04 8.32 2.65
N PHE A 126 9.57 7.15 3.05
CA PHE A 126 10.28 5.88 2.81
C PHE A 126 10.36 5.53 1.32
N LEU A 127 9.46 6.10 0.50
CA LEU A 127 9.42 5.92 -0.95
C LEU A 127 10.17 6.98 -1.76
N VAL A 128 10.76 7.99 -1.11
CA VAL A 128 11.83 8.76 -1.75
C VAL A 128 13.09 7.94 -1.48
N PRO A 129 13.59 7.12 -2.44
CA PRO A 129 14.98 6.72 -2.36
C PRO A 129 15.76 8.02 -2.25
N VAL A 130 16.47 8.19 -1.13
CA VAL A 130 17.37 9.33 -0.94
C VAL A 130 18.20 9.40 -2.23
N PRO A 131 18.09 10.48 -3.02
CA PRO A 131 18.97 10.61 -4.16
C PRO A 131 20.40 10.55 -3.60
N PRO A 132 21.30 9.71 -4.15
CA PRO A 132 22.68 9.73 -3.72
C PRO A 132 23.16 11.19 -3.83
N PRO A 133 23.82 11.72 -2.78
CA PRO A 133 24.18 13.13 -2.74
C PRO A 133 25.03 13.48 -3.97
N PRO A 134 24.69 14.54 -4.72
CA PRO A 134 25.51 15.00 -5.83
C PRO A 134 26.79 15.63 -5.29
N ASP A 135 27.85 14.83 -5.36
CA ASP A 135 29.26 15.19 -5.53
C ASP A 135 29.87 16.18 -4.51
N SER A 136 30.42 15.62 -3.43
CA SER A 136 31.70 16.08 -2.89
C SER A 136 32.80 15.10 -3.33
N SER A 137 33.35 15.39 -4.51
CA SER A 137 34.71 14.96 -4.88
C SER A 137 35.67 15.47 -3.80
N HIS A 138 36.24 14.59 -2.98
CA HIS A 138 37.62 14.65 -2.48
C HIS A 138 37.91 13.46 -1.56
N GLY A 139 38.63 12.47 -2.10
CA GLY A 139 39.71 11.75 -1.40
C GLY A 139 39.33 10.66 -0.39
N SER A 140 39.24 9.42 -0.85
CA SER A 140 39.59 8.19 -0.11
C SER A 140 39.89 7.11 -1.16
N THR A 141 41.15 6.95 -1.57
CA THR A 141 42.01 5.86 -1.08
C THR A 141 41.42 4.49 -1.38
N THR A 142 41.89 3.91 -2.51
CA THR A 142 42.17 2.48 -2.73
C THR A 142 41.23 1.49 -2.02
N VAL A 143 40.22 1.00 -2.74
CA VAL A 143 39.69 -0.35 -2.46
C VAL A 143 40.39 -1.31 -3.43
N PRO A 144 40.97 -2.42 -2.93
CA PRO A 144 41.93 -3.23 -3.65
C PRO A 144 41.26 -4.20 -4.62
N GLU A 145 42.10 -4.79 -5.44
CA GLU A 145 41.89 -5.80 -6.48
C GLU A 145 41.34 -7.15 -5.97
N ASP A 146 40.33 -7.18 -5.09
CA ASP A 146 39.77 -8.42 -4.51
C ASP A 146 38.94 -9.29 -5.50
N ALA A 147 38.94 -8.94 -6.79
CA ALA A 147 38.40 -9.79 -7.86
C ALA A 147 39.48 -10.59 -8.60
N ALA A 148 40.75 -10.22 -8.46
CA ALA A 148 41.87 -10.94 -9.08
C ALA A 148 42.26 -12.19 -8.26
N ASP A 149 42.13 -12.13 -6.93
CA ASP A 149 42.55 -13.22 -6.04
C ASP A 149 41.68 -14.49 -6.14
N ILE A 150 40.39 -14.37 -6.48
CA ILE A 150 39.50 -15.55 -6.59
C ILE A 150 39.77 -16.35 -7.87
N GLU A 151 40.14 -15.70 -8.97
CA GLU A 151 40.53 -16.40 -10.20
C GLU A 151 41.96 -16.95 -10.11
N ASP A 152 42.87 -16.33 -9.36
CA ASP A 152 44.24 -16.83 -9.16
C ASP A 152 44.27 -18.02 -8.16
N VAL A 153 43.42 -18.00 -7.13
CA VAL A 153 43.21 -19.16 -6.24
C VAL A 153 42.56 -20.33 -7.00
N ARG A 154 41.65 -20.04 -7.94
CA ARG A 154 41.03 -21.06 -8.80
C ARG A 154 42.00 -21.60 -9.86
N ALA A 155 42.88 -20.76 -10.40
CA ALA A 155 43.95 -21.17 -11.29
C ALA A 155 45.01 -22.01 -10.56
N GLY A 156 45.32 -21.68 -9.30
CA GLY A 156 46.17 -22.47 -8.42
C GLY A 156 45.59 -23.84 -8.07
N LEU A 157 44.27 -23.92 -7.81
CA LEU A 157 43.59 -25.19 -7.50
C LEU A 157 43.52 -26.13 -8.72
N LEU A 158 43.42 -25.59 -9.94
CA LEU A 158 43.44 -26.37 -11.18
C LEU A 158 44.86 -26.79 -11.60
N ALA A 159 45.90 -26.04 -11.21
CA ALA A 159 47.28 -26.43 -11.43
C ALA A 159 47.72 -27.59 -10.52
N ASP A 160 47.23 -27.64 -9.28
CA ASP A 160 47.52 -28.72 -8.33
C ASP A 160 46.88 -30.06 -8.76
N GLU A 161 45.67 -30.03 -9.34
CA GLU A 161 44.98 -31.23 -9.84
C GLU A 161 45.68 -31.86 -11.06
N THR A 162 46.43 -31.08 -11.84
CA THR A 162 47.21 -31.61 -12.98
C THR A 162 48.61 -32.14 -12.62
N ALA A 163 49.06 -31.95 -11.38
CA ALA A 163 50.36 -32.42 -10.92
C ALA A 163 50.33 -33.86 -10.35
N ASP A 164 49.15 -34.38 -9.97
CA ASP A 164 49.02 -35.71 -9.34
C ASP A 164 48.87 -36.87 -10.34
N GLU A 165 48.56 -36.63 -11.62
CA GLU A 165 48.52 -37.70 -12.66
C GLU A 165 49.91 -38.03 -13.27
N GLY A 166 51.00 -37.39 -12.82
CA GLY A 166 52.31 -37.48 -13.46
C GLY A 166 53.33 -38.46 -12.86
N GLY A 167 53.07 -39.11 -11.73
CA GLY A 167 54.17 -39.68 -10.93
C GLY A 167 53.89 -40.96 -10.14
N SER A 168 53.58 -42.08 -10.79
CA SER A 168 54.01 -43.41 -10.30
C SER A 168 53.93 -44.49 -11.39
N LYS A 169 54.90 -44.45 -12.29
CA LYS A 169 55.42 -45.62 -13.00
C LYS A 169 56.94 -45.59 -12.82
N VAL A 170 57.54 -46.76 -12.60
CA VAL A 170 58.95 -47.03 -12.25
C VAL A 170 59.19 -46.86 -10.74
N GLU A 171 59.47 -47.89 -9.95
CA GLU A 171 60.27 -49.13 -10.13
C GLU A 171 59.75 -50.25 -9.21
#